data_AF-A0AAU2RKK4-F1
#
_entry.id   AF-A0AAU2RKK4-F1
#
_cell.length_a   1.000
_cell.length_b   1.000
_cell.length_c   1.000
_cell.angle_alpha   90.00
_cell.angle_beta   90.00
_cell.angle_gamma   90.00
#
_symmetry.space_group_name_H-M   'P 1'
#
loop_
_entity.id
_entity.type
_entity.pdbx_description
1 polymer ?
#
loop_
_entity_poly.entity_id
_entity_poly.type
_entity_poly.pdbx_seq_one_letter_code
_entity_poly.pdbx_strand_id
1 'polypeptide(L)'
;MSGCCGPILVGNGNVTPTEPSMDVEYVTLCDVAADGTSTAFLRRFTHDGTDGALSSSADLALDGTTAYTPTGTVTVCAGDTTTPPPVTQQTASTHRQVLTAAGTFDVFAAAAGTVESVTVTVISSGPAGPSVTTASGISRIYGGESVTWSALPDVSVGSDELTGPLSVTTTAGDIVAVSWTERP
;
A
#
# COMPACT_ATOMS: atom_id res chain seq x y z
N MET A 1 -65.53 11.83 -14.29
CA MET A 1 -64.56 12.88 -14.69
C MET A 1 -64.30 13.70 -13.45
N SER A 2 -63.24 13.36 -12.72
CA SER A 2 -61.96 14.08 -12.72
C SER A 2 -62.04 15.42 -11.98
N GLY A 3 -61.35 15.48 -10.83
CA GLY A 3 -60.99 16.72 -10.15
C GLY A 3 -61.49 16.81 -8.71
N CYS A 4 -60.69 16.33 -7.76
CA CYS A 4 -60.58 16.96 -6.44
C CYS A 4 -59.11 16.86 -5.99
N CYS A 5 -58.51 18.04 -5.92
CA CYS A 5 -57.20 18.33 -5.39
C CYS A 5 -57.27 18.29 -3.85
N GLY A 6 -56.31 17.63 -3.20
CA GLY A 6 -55.94 17.86 -1.79
C GLY A 6 -55.65 16.59 -0.96
N PRO A 7 -54.76 16.65 0.05
CA PRO A 7 -53.68 17.60 0.29
C PRO A 7 -52.29 17.00 -0.03
N ILE A 8 -51.33 17.88 -0.30
CA ILE A 8 -49.90 17.58 -0.11
C ILE A 8 -49.75 17.07 1.32
N LEU A 9 -49.20 15.87 1.48
CA LEU A 9 -48.59 15.45 2.73
C LEU A 9 -47.40 16.38 2.93
N VAL A 10 -47.60 17.49 3.66
CA VAL A 10 -46.50 18.15 4.35
C VAL A 10 -46.04 17.10 5.36
N GLY A 11 -45.07 16.29 4.95
CA GLY A 11 -44.28 15.53 5.88
C GLY A 11 -43.64 16.55 6.78
N ASN A 12 -44.22 16.74 7.97
CA ASN A 12 -43.55 17.38 9.07
C ASN A 12 -42.31 16.51 9.30
N GLY A 13 -41.19 16.92 8.71
CA GLY A 13 -39.88 16.39 9.00
C GLY A 13 -39.63 16.66 10.46
N ASN A 14 -40.12 15.75 11.29
CA ASN A 14 -39.65 15.59 12.64
C ASN A 14 -38.19 15.18 12.46
N VAL A 15 -37.31 16.18 12.47
CA VAL A 15 -35.88 15.98 12.65
C VAL A 15 -35.81 15.37 14.05
N THR A 16 -35.89 14.04 14.14
CA THR A 16 -35.33 13.33 15.28
C THR A 16 -33.95 13.93 15.48
N PRO A 17 -33.57 14.37 16.69
CA PRO A 17 -32.20 14.79 16.93
C PRO A 17 -31.33 13.71 16.31
N THR A 18 -30.48 14.10 15.35
CA THR A 18 -29.41 13.22 14.90
C THR A 18 -28.74 12.79 16.18
N GLU A 19 -28.88 11.51 16.57
CA GLU A 19 -28.17 10.98 17.72
C GLU A 19 -26.74 11.45 17.56
N PRO A 20 -26.13 12.11 18.57
CA PRO A 20 -24.79 12.62 18.42
C PRO A 20 -23.94 11.45 17.93
N SER A 21 -23.44 11.58 16.70
CA SER A 21 -22.50 10.62 16.17
C SER A 21 -21.32 10.71 17.11
N MET A 22 -20.96 9.63 17.79
CA MET A 22 -19.78 9.60 18.64
C MET A 22 -18.80 8.69 17.94
N ASP A 23 -17.59 9.19 17.75
CA ASP A 23 -16.48 8.40 17.25
C ASP A 23 -15.65 7.90 18.43
N VAL A 24 -15.29 6.62 18.42
CA VAL A 24 -14.65 5.96 19.56
C VAL A 24 -13.38 5.26 19.09
N GLU A 25 -12.25 5.70 19.64
CA GLU A 25 -10.93 5.14 19.36
C GLU A 25 -10.34 4.50 20.62
N TYR A 26 -9.58 3.42 20.46
CA TYR A 26 -8.89 2.74 21.57
C TYR A 26 -7.38 2.75 21.31
N VAL A 27 -6.61 3.14 22.31
CA VAL A 27 -5.15 3.08 22.29
C VAL A 27 -4.67 2.20 23.43
N THR A 28 -3.78 1.26 23.13
CA THR A 28 -3.09 0.48 24.17
C THR A 28 -1.96 1.32 24.76
N LEU A 29 -1.97 1.48 26.07
CA LEU A 29 -0.96 2.22 26.83
C LEU A 29 -0.43 1.34 27.96
N CYS A 30 0.74 1.68 28.47
CA CYS A 30 1.37 0.97 29.57
C CYS A 30 1.47 1.86 30.80
N ASP A 31 1.01 1.34 31.93
CA ASP A 31 1.24 1.90 33.25
C ASP A 31 2.55 1.34 33.82
N VAL A 32 3.56 2.19 33.95
CA VAL A 32 4.89 1.81 34.43
C VAL A 32 5.05 2.19 35.89
N ALA A 33 5.11 1.18 36.75
CA ALA A 33 5.35 1.32 38.17
C ALA A 33 6.79 1.78 38.47
N ALA A 34 7.03 2.26 39.69
CA ALA A 34 8.34 2.77 40.11
C ALA A 34 9.46 1.71 40.09
N ASP A 35 9.10 0.42 40.15
CA ASP A 35 10.03 -0.71 40.04
C ASP A 35 10.32 -1.13 38.58
N GLY A 36 9.73 -0.44 37.61
CA GLY A 36 9.84 -0.74 36.18
C GLY A 36 8.84 -1.76 35.67
N THR A 37 7.95 -2.30 36.50
CA THR A 37 6.87 -3.19 36.05
C THR A 37 5.91 -2.43 35.14
N SER A 38 5.71 -2.95 33.93
CA SER A 38 4.84 -2.35 32.92
C SER A 38 3.55 -3.16 32.78
N THR A 39 2.40 -2.52 33.01
CA THR A 39 1.07 -3.15 32.88
C THR A 39 0.30 -2.49 31.74
N ALA A 40 -0.08 -3.25 30.72
CA ALA A 40 -0.86 -2.73 29.60
C ALA A 40 -2.35 -2.53 29.96
N PHE A 41 -2.95 -1.47 29.43
CA PHE A 41 -4.36 -1.14 29.56
C PHE A 41 -4.85 -0.39 28.29
N LEU A 42 -6.16 -0.23 28.14
CA LEU A 42 -6.77 0.51 27.02
C LEU A 42 -7.20 1.90 27.46
N ARG A 43 -6.82 2.92 26.71
CA ARG A 43 -7.42 4.25 26.79
C ARG A 43 -8.38 4.45 25.64
N ARG A 44 -9.65 4.63 25.98
CA ARG A 44 -10.70 4.97 25.03
C ARG A 44 -10.81 6.49 24.92
N PHE A 45 -10.81 7.00 23.70
CA PHE A 45 -11.11 8.40 23.38
C PHE A 45 -12.46 8.46 22.66
N THR A 46 -13.38 9.26 23.18
CA THR A 46 -14.67 9.52 22.53
C THR A 46 -14.64 10.93 21.97
N HIS A 47 -14.83 11.05 20.66
CA HIS A 47 -14.90 12.33 19.96
C HIS A 47 -16.34 12.65 19.58
N ASP A 48 -16.67 13.95 19.56
CA ASP A 48 -17.91 14.43 18.97
C ASP A 48 -17.84 14.23 17.45
N GLY A 49 -18.79 13.50 16.88
CA GLY A 49 -18.82 13.17 15.46
C GLY A 49 -19.28 14.31 14.55
N THR A 50 -19.58 15.49 15.11
CA THR A 50 -19.90 16.71 14.36
C THR A 50 -18.64 17.52 14.03
N ASP A 51 -17.75 17.71 15.01
CA ASP A 51 -16.56 18.56 14.88
C ASP A 51 -15.23 17.82 15.13
N GLY A 52 -15.28 16.56 15.55
CA GLY A 52 -14.12 15.74 15.88
C GLY A 52 -13.45 16.10 17.21
N ALA A 53 -14.05 16.97 18.03
CA ALA A 53 -13.47 17.40 19.29
C ALA A 53 -13.48 16.24 20.31
N LEU A 54 -12.42 16.12 21.10
CA LEU A 54 -12.36 15.12 22.17
C LEU A 54 -13.41 15.45 23.24
N SER A 55 -14.41 14.58 23.36
CA SER A 55 -15.52 14.71 24.31
C SER A 55 -15.17 14.09 25.67
N SER A 56 -14.56 12.90 25.67
CA SER A 56 -14.15 12.22 26.91
C SER A 56 -13.05 11.20 26.69
N SER A 57 -12.39 10.79 27.78
CA SER A 57 -11.50 9.63 27.80
C SER A 57 -11.81 8.72 28.98
N ALA A 58 -11.56 7.42 28.83
CA ALA A 58 -11.72 6.42 29.88
C ALA A 58 -10.62 5.37 29.82
N ASP A 59 -10.08 5.00 30.98
CA ASP A 59 -9.09 3.94 31.13
C ASP A 59 -9.77 2.63 31.50
N LEU A 60 -9.45 1.58 30.74
CA LEU A 60 -10.10 0.27 30.80
C LEU A 60 -9.03 -0.82 30.84
N ALA A 61 -9.34 -1.95 31.46
CA ALA A 61 -8.54 -3.14 31.30
C ALA A 61 -8.56 -3.60 29.83
N LEU A 62 -7.70 -4.56 29.48
CA LEU A 62 -7.63 -5.08 28.11
C LEU A 62 -8.91 -5.79 27.63
N ASP A 63 -9.87 -6.02 28.52
CA ASP A 63 -11.21 -6.52 28.18
C ASP A 63 -12.16 -5.43 27.61
N GLY A 64 -11.72 -4.16 27.61
CA GLY A 64 -12.47 -3.01 27.08
C GLY A 64 -13.71 -2.63 27.88
N THR A 65 -13.92 -3.19 29.08
CA THR A 65 -15.16 -2.97 29.87
C THR A 65 -14.89 -2.71 31.34
N THR A 66 -13.88 -3.36 31.93
CA THR A 66 -13.49 -3.15 33.33
C THR A 66 -12.72 -1.84 33.44
N ALA A 67 -13.09 -0.96 34.37
CA ALA A 67 -12.36 0.29 34.59
C ALA A 67 -10.93 0.00 35.07
N TYR A 68 -9.96 0.73 34.53
CA TYR A 68 -8.56 0.68 34.94
C TYR A 68 -8.13 2.02 35.51
N THR A 69 -7.31 2.02 36.56
CA THR A 69 -6.76 3.24 37.15
C THR A 69 -5.25 3.12 37.17
N PRO A 70 -4.54 3.87 36.32
CA PRO A 70 -3.08 3.87 36.34
C PRO A 70 -2.55 4.29 37.72
N THR A 71 -1.56 3.55 38.20
CA THR A 71 -0.89 3.74 39.49
C THR A 71 0.54 4.26 39.35
N GLY A 72 1.13 4.11 38.17
CA GLY A 72 2.44 4.59 37.79
C GLY A 72 2.39 5.64 36.68
N THR A 73 3.44 5.67 35.87
CA THR A 73 3.56 6.60 34.74
C THR A 73 2.99 5.97 33.48
N VAL A 74 1.99 6.62 32.89
CA VAL A 74 1.41 6.17 31.60
C VAL A 74 2.36 6.52 30.46
N THR A 75 2.75 5.52 29.69
CA THR A 75 3.60 5.62 28.49
C THR A 75 3.03 4.78 27.35
N VAL A 76 3.58 4.95 26.15
CA VAL A 76 3.43 3.95 25.08
C VAL A 76 4.13 2.67 25.52
N CYS A 77 3.47 1.52 25.29
CA CYS A 77 4.03 0.23 25.66
C CYS A 77 5.35 -0.05 24.92
N ALA A 78 6.34 -0.55 25.66
CA ALA A 78 7.62 -0.97 25.08
C ALA A 78 7.37 -2.19 24.15
N GLY A 79 7.37 -1.94 22.84
CA GLY A 79 6.93 -2.90 21.80
C GLY A 79 6.08 -2.21 20.73
N ASP A 80 5.33 -1.18 21.12
CA ASP A 80 4.59 -0.27 20.24
C ASP A 80 5.46 0.92 19.80
N THR A 81 6.78 0.72 19.75
CA THR A 81 7.63 1.64 19.02
C THR A 81 7.22 1.55 17.56
N THR A 82 6.32 2.43 17.14
CA THR A 82 6.20 2.90 15.76
C THR A 82 7.46 3.65 15.32
N THR A 83 8.64 3.32 15.86
CA THR A 83 9.87 3.42 15.08
C THR A 83 9.54 2.63 13.83
N PRO A 84 9.30 3.31 12.69
CA PRO A 84 9.16 2.57 11.46
C PRO A 84 10.45 1.74 11.39
N PRO A 85 10.38 0.46 10.97
CA PRO A 85 11.61 -0.27 10.67
C PRO A 85 12.50 0.70 9.89
N PRO A 86 13.79 0.85 10.24
CA PRO A 86 14.64 1.92 9.72
C PRO A 86 14.31 2.08 8.25
N VAL A 87 13.66 3.21 7.90
CA VAL A 87 13.23 3.41 6.53
C VAL A 87 14.51 3.68 5.80
N THR A 88 15.12 2.63 5.27
CA THR A 88 16.19 2.77 4.31
C THR A 88 15.54 3.59 3.21
N GLN A 89 15.90 4.88 3.09
CA GLN A 89 15.47 5.69 1.97
C GLN A 89 16.08 5.03 0.74
N GLN A 90 15.29 4.18 0.09
CA GLN A 90 15.67 3.54 -1.15
C GLN A 90 15.39 4.55 -2.24
N THR A 91 16.45 5.07 -2.84
CA THR A 91 16.30 5.93 -4.02
C THR A 91 16.06 4.99 -5.20
N ALA A 92 14.79 4.80 -5.57
CA ALA A 92 14.45 4.08 -6.79
C ALA A 92 15.00 4.86 -7.98
N SER A 93 15.92 4.26 -8.74
CA SER A 93 16.35 4.80 -10.02
C SER A 93 15.48 4.22 -11.12
N THR A 94 14.91 5.08 -11.97
CA THR A 94 14.14 4.64 -13.14
C THR A 94 14.99 4.72 -14.39
N HIS A 95 14.98 3.65 -15.16
CA HIS A 95 15.74 3.51 -16.39
C HIS A 95 14.81 3.17 -17.54
N ARG A 96 15.19 3.59 -18.75
CA ARG A 96 14.46 3.29 -19.98
C ARG A 96 15.39 3.13 -21.17
N GLN A 97 15.25 2.01 -21.86
CA GLN A 97 15.93 1.72 -23.12
C GLN A 97 14.89 1.55 -24.25
N VAL A 98 15.12 2.21 -25.39
CA VAL A 98 14.34 1.97 -26.61
C VAL A 98 15.17 1.12 -27.56
N LEU A 99 14.60 0.02 -28.00
CA LEU A 99 15.18 -0.94 -28.93
C LEU A 99 14.51 -0.73 -30.29
N THR A 100 15.29 -0.30 -31.28
CA THR A 100 14.85 -0.07 -32.67
C THR A 100 15.66 -0.87 -33.70
N ALA A 101 16.74 -1.52 -33.26
CA ALA A 101 17.57 -2.40 -34.06
C ALA A 101 17.35 -3.86 -33.64
N ALA A 102 17.61 -4.79 -34.56
CA ALA A 102 17.60 -6.20 -34.23
C ALA A 102 18.76 -6.54 -33.27
N GLY A 103 18.46 -7.30 -32.23
CA GLY A 103 19.44 -7.64 -31.19
C GLY A 103 18.77 -8.17 -29.93
N THR A 104 19.59 -8.39 -28.91
CA THR A 104 19.12 -8.82 -27.59
C THR A 104 19.55 -7.81 -26.55
N PHE A 105 18.60 -7.38 -25.72
CA PHE A 105 18.83 -6.54 -24.56
C PHE A 105 18.61 -7.35 -23.30
N ASP A 106 19.64 -7.46 -22.46
CA ASP A 106 19.56 -8.10 -21.16
C ASP A 106 19.39 -7.02 -20.08
N VAL A 107 18.27 -7.09 -19.36
CA VAL A 107 17.92 -6.08 -18.35
C VAL A 107 18.86 -6.15 -17.15
N PHE A 108 19.25 -7.35 -16.72
CA PHE A 108 20.12 -7.54 -15.56
C PHE A 108 21.58 -7.23 -15.88
N ALA A 109 22.00 -7.38 -17.13
CA ALA A 109 23.32 -6.93 -17.57
C ALA A 109 23.40 -5.41 -17.73
N ALA A 110 22.27 -4.74 -18.00
CA ALA A 110 22.20 -3.28 -18.13
C ALA A 110 22.01 -2.56 -16.79
N ALA A 111 21.43 -3.23 -15.79
CA ALA A 111 21.24 -2.72 -14.45
C ALA A 111 22.57 -2.58 -13.70
N ALA A 112 22.73 -1.50 -12.93
CA ALA A 112 23.89 -1.32 -12.05
C ALA A 112 23.61 -1.83 -10.63
N GLY A 113 22.34 -2.01 -10.28
CA GLY A 113 21.87 -2.46 -8.98
C GLY A 113 20.89 -3.63 -9.06
N THR A 114 20.17 -3.83 -7.96
CA THR A 114 19.13 -4.85 -7.81
C THR A 114 17.87 -4.42 -8.54
N VAL A 115 17.43 -5.17 -9.54
CA VAL A 115 16.21 -4.86 -10.31
C VAL A 115 14.97 -5.26 -9.50
N GLU A 116 14.02 -4.33 -9.36
CA GLU A 116 12.78 -4.54 -8.57
C GLU A 116 11.56 -4.71 -9.46
N SER A 117 11.51 -3.96 -10.56
CA SER A 117 10.41 -4.05 -11.53
C SER A 117 10.91 -3.83 -12.94
N VAL A 118 10.28 -4.49 -13.90
CA VAL A 118 10.55 -4.32 -15.34
C VAL A 118 9.23 -4.28 -16.07
N THR A 119 9.07 -3.29 -16.94
CA THR A 119 7.97 -3.19 -17.89
C THR A 119 8.52 -3.19 -19.31
N VAL A 120 8.03 -4.11 -20.14
CA VAL A 120 8.30 -4.16 -21.57
C VAL A 120 7.04 -3.70 -22.29
N THR A 121 7.18 -2.70 -23.15
CA THR A 121 6.08 -2.17 -23.99
C THR A 121 6.48 -2.26 -25.45
N VAL A 122 5.73 -3.02 -26.23
CA VAL A 122 5.96 -3.13 -27.68
C VAL A 122 5.16 -2.04 -28.37
N ILE A 123 5.85 -1.02 -28.89
CA ILE A 123 5.24 0.11 -29.59
C ILE A 123 4.79 -0.33 -30.99
N SER A 124 5.63 -1.09 -31.68
CA SER A 124 5.31 -1.74 -32.96
C SER A 124 6.10 -3.02 -33.14
N SER A 125 5.52 -3.98 -33.85
CA SER A 125 6.17 -5.26 -34.17
C SER A 125 6.39 -5.41 -35.67
N GLY A 126 7.58 -5.82 -36.07
CA GLY A 126 7.91 -6.30 -37.41
C GLY A 126 7.33 -7.69 -37.68
N PRO A 127 7.64 -8.30 -38.84
CA PRO A 127 6.99 -9.53 -39.29
C PRO A 127 7.21 -10.74 -38.38
N ALA A 128 8.36 -10.81 -37.70
CA ALA A 128 8.68 -11.89 -36.77
C ALA A 128 8.24 -11.58 -35.33
N GLY A 129 8.12 -10.30 -34.99
CA GLY A 129 7.79 -9.77 -33.67
C GLY A 129 8.91 -9.95 -32.63
N PRO A 130 8.91 -9.15 -31.55
CA PRO A 130 9.86 -9.31 -30.48
C PRO A 130 9.49 -10.50 -29.57
N SER A 131 10.48 -10.99 -28.83
CA SER A 131 10.27 -11.98 -27.79
C SER A 131 10.95 -11.59 -26.48
N VAL A 132 10.37 -12.05 -25.37
CA VAL A 132 10.97 -11.96 -24.04
C VAL A 132 11.33 -13.36 -23.60
N THR A 133 12.57 -13.52 -23.14
CA THR A 133 13.07 -14.77 -22.57
C THR A 133 13.19 -14.61 -21.06
N THR A 134 12.52 -15.48 -20.32
CA THR A 134 12.58 -15.58 -18.86
C THR A 134 12.96 -17.00 -18.44
N ALA A 135 13.06 -17.24 -17.13
CA ALA A 135 13.27 -18.58 -16.58
C ALA A 135 12.17 -19.59 -17.00
N SER A 136 10.95 -19.13 -17.28
CA SER A 136 9.85 -20.00 -17.72
C SER A 136 9.85 -20.29 -19.23
N GLY A 137 10.72 -19.61 -19.99
CA GLY A 137 10.88 -19.81 -21.43
C GLY A 137 10.72 -18.53 -22.24
N ILE A 138 10.40 -18.70 -23.52
CA ILE A 138 10.28 -17.60 -24.47
C ILE A 138 8.79 -17.28 -24.72
N SER A 139 8.42 -16.02 -24.57
CA SER A 139 7.10 -15.49 -24.92
C SER A 139 7.23 -14.44 -26.02
N ARG A 140 6.37 -14.53 -27.04
CA ARG A 140 6.25 -13.47 -28.05
C ARG A 140 5.31 -12.38 -27.56
N ILE A 141 5.64 -11.14 -27.88
CA ILE A 141 4.83 -9.97 -27.55
C ILE A 141 4.57 -9.20 -28.85
N TYR A 142 3.35 -8.76 -29.07
CA TYR A 142 2.94 -8.08 -30.31
C TYR A 142 2.78 -6.57 -30.11
N GLY A 143 2.71 -5.82 -31.22
CA GLY A 143 2.49 -4.38 -31.19
C GLY A 143 1.27 -3.98 -30.37
N GLY A 144 1.47 -3.07 -29.41
CA GLY A 144 0.45 -2.60 -28.48
C GLY A 144 0.39 -3.36 -27.16
N GLU A 145 1.08 -4.50 -27.03
CA GLU A 145 1.12 -5.25 -25.79
C GLU A 145 2.18 -4.73 -24.82
N SER A 146 1.91 -4.92 -23.53
CA SER A 146 2.87 -4.67 -22.47
C SER A 146 2.85 -5.79 -21.45
N VAL A 147 4.02 -6.08 -20.89
CA VAL A 147 4.18 -7.09 -19.85
C VAL A 147 5.05 -6.51 -18.75
N THR A 148 4.63 -6.72 -17.51
CA THR A 148 5.31 -6.21 -16.32
C THR A 148 5.65 -7.36 -15.37
N TRP A 149 6.86 -7.30 -14.82
CA TRP A 149 7.32 -8.12 -13.71
C TRP A 149 7.66 -7.20 -12.54
N SER A 150 7.30 -7.61 -11.34
CA SER A 150 7.66 -6.92 -10.11
C SER A 150 8.00 -7.95 -9.05
N ALA A 151 9.04 -7.69 -8.27
CA ALA A 151 9.29 -8.45 -7.07
C ALA A 151 8.15 -8.21 -6.07
N LEU A 152 7.72 -9.28 -5.41
CA LEU A 152 6.83 -9.18 -4.26
C LEU A 152 7.71 -9.16 -3.01
N PRO A 153 7.39 -8.30 -2.03
CA PRO A 153 8.19 -8.28 -0.82
C PRO A 153 8.01 -9.57 -0.04
N ASP A 154 9.09 -10.34 0.07
CA ASP A 154 9.13 -11.52 0.93
C ASP A 154 9.74 -11.13 2.28
N VAL A 155 8.86 -10.87 3.25
CA VAL A 155 9.23 -10.51 4.63
C VAL A 155 9.95 -11.63 5.38
N SER A 156 9.91 -12.87 4.89
CA SER A 156 10.56 -14.04 5.50
C SER A 156 11.99 -14.24 5.03
N VAL A 157 12.34 -13.80 3.81
CA VAL A 157 13.71 -13.90 3.27
C VAL A 157 14.38 -12.54 3.02
N GLY A 158 13.66 -11.44 3.19
CA GLY A 158 14.16 -10.07 3.01
C GLY A 158 14.51 -9.75 1.55
N SER A 159 13.93 -10.45 0.58
CA SER A 159 14.24 -10.29 -0.84
C SER A 159 13.07 -9.67 -1.59
N ASP A 160 13.26 -8.42 -2.00
CA ASP A 160 12.39 -7.67 -2.91
C ASP A 160 13.03 -7.60 -4.32
N GLU A 161 13.78 -8.64 -4.71
CA GLU A 161 14.56 -8.70 -5.94
C GLU A 161 13.90 -9.56 -7.02
N LEU A 162 13.87 -9.05 -8.26
CA LEU A 162 13.61 -9.87 -9.44
C LEU A 162 14.87 -10.65 -9.80
N THR A 163 14.73 -11.97 -9.94
CA THR A 163 15.86 -12.86 -10.29
C THR A 163 15.57 -13.69 -11.54
N GLY A 164 16.64 -14.21 -12.16
CA GLY A 164 16.59 -15.03 -13.36
C GLY A 164 17.04 -14.29 -14.62
N PRO A 165 17.01 -14.93 -15.81
CA PRO A 165 17.22 -14.20 -17.05
C PRO A 165 15.98 -13.35 -17.34
N LEU A 166 16.19 -12.13 -17.84
CA LEU A 166 15.15 -11.33 -18.49
C LEU A 166 15.80 -10.61 -19.67
N SER A 167 15.61 -11.15 -20.86
CA SER A 167 16.15 -10.57 -22.08
C SER A 167 15.08 -10.35 -23.13
N VAL A 168 15.11 -9.19 -23.76
CA VAL A 168 14.22 -8.80 -24.85
C VAL A 168 14.97 -8.94 -26.15
N THR A 169 14.48 -9.79 -27.05
CA THR A 169 15.04 -9.94 -28.40
C THR A 169 14.14 -9.24 -29.40
N THR A 170 14.73 -8.33 -30.17
CA THR A 170 14.08 -7.58 -31.25
C THR A 170 14.60 -8.05 -32.61
N THR A 171 13.73 -7.94 -33.60
CA THR A 171 13.97 -8.21 -35.02
C THR A 171 13.76 -6.93 -35.83
N ALA A 172 14.05 -6.99 -37.14
CA ALA A 172 13.89 -5.83 -38.00
C ALA A 172 12.43 -5.34 -38.04
N GLY A 173 12.23 -4.05 -37.73
CA GLY A 173 10.92 -3.42 -37.68
C GLY A 173 10.25 -3.41 -36.31
N ASP A 174 10.85 -4.03 -35.29
CA ASP A 174 10.38 -3.93 -33.91
C ASP A 174 10.77 -2.58 -33.29
N ILE A 175 9.85 -1.99 -32.55
CA ILE A 175 10.11 -0.85 -31.66
C ILE A 175 9.62 -1.24 -30.28
N VAL A 176 10.54 -1.42 -29.34
CA VAL A 176 10.24 -1.87 -27.97
C VAL A 176 10.85 -0.89 -26.98
N ALA A 177 10.06 -0.47 -25.99
CA ALA A 177 10.55 0.26 -24.84
C ALA A 177 10.64 -0.70 -23.64
N VAL A 178 11.81 -0.78 -23.03
CA VAL A 178 12.06 -1.52 -21.79
C VAL A 178 12.31 -0.50 -20.70
N SER A 179 11.52 -0.50 -19.65
CA SER A 179 11.69 0.38 -18.50
C SER A 179 11.87 -0.47 -17.24
N TRP A 180 12.78 -0.10 -16.35
CA TRP A 180 12.99 -0.82 -15.10
C TRP A 180 13.27 0.13 -13.94
N THR A 181 13.04 -0.39 -12.74
CA THR A 181 13.49 0.24 -11.49
C THR A 181 14.55 -0.63 -10.85
N GLU A 182 15.58 0.02 -10.32
CA GLU A 182 16.63 -0.65 -9.56
C GLU A 182 16.97 0.10 -8.28
N ARG A 183 17.46 -0.69 -7.32
CA ARG A 183 18.08 -0.24 -6.09
C ARG A 183 19.60 -0.38 -6.19
N PRO A 184 20.37 0.66 -5.85
CA PRO A 184 21.84 0.59 -5.86
C PRO A 184 22.41 -0.44 -4.89
#